data_AF-A0A915E7T9-F1
#
_entry.id   AF-A0A915E7T9-F1
#
_cell.length_a   1.000
_cell.length_b   1.000
_cell.length_c   1.000
_cell.angle_alpha   90.00
_cell.angle_beta   90.00
_cell.angle_gamma   90.00
#
_symmetry.space_group_name_H-M   'P 1'
#
loop_
_entity.id
_entity.type
_entity.pdbx_description
1 polymer ?
#
loop_
_entity_poly.entity_id
_entity_poly.type
_entity_poly.pdbx_seq_one_letter_code
_entity_poly.pdbx_strand_id
1 'polypeptide(L)'
;MLFGIWSYRNVARYAREVSAHPSCDEYKHLEIVNCPTRSLLSRDIDKRAGELSDEEMEKLTNIMLNPASFKIPDWFFNRQKDIKDGKNSQVLSTNLESKNRDDFERMKKIRLHRGLRHYWGLRVRGQHTKTTGRKGRTVGVSKKKGC
;
A
#
# COMPACT_ATOMS: atom_id res chain seq x y z
N MET A 1 2.33 0.48 19.42
CA MET A 1 1.34 -0.63 19.33
C MET A 1 0.38 -0.46 18.14
N LEU A 2 0.90 -0.14 16.94
CA LEU A 2 0.06 0.06 15.75
C LEU A 2 -0.22 -1.23 14.96
N PHE A 3 0.36 -2.36 15.38
CA PHE A 3 0.41 -3.60 14.61
C PHE A 3 -0.97 -4.24 14.32
N GLY A 4 -1.97 -4.07 15.19
CA GLY A 4 -3.31 -4.65 14.98
C GLY A 4 -4.05 -4.04 13.77
N ILE A 5 -4.06 -2.72 13.67
CA ILE A 5 -4.61 -1.99 12.50
C ILE A 5 -3.73 -2.22 11.26
N TRP A 6 -2.43 -2.43 11.43
CA TRP A 6 -1.50 -2.67 10.33
C TRP A 6 -1.63 -4.06 9.69
N SER A 7 -2.41 -4.97 10.30
CA SER A 7 -2.77 -6.25 9.67
C SER A 7 -3.60 -6.04 8.39
N TYR A 8 -4.33 -4.93 8.30
CA TYR A 8 -5.10 -4.61 7.09
C TYR A 8 -4.16 -4.27 5.92
N ARG A 9 -4.31 -5.03 4.83
CA ARG A 9 -3.55 -4.89 3.57
C ARG A 9 -3.63 -3.42 3.10
N ASN A 10 -2.47 -2.79 2.88
CA ASN A 10 -2.29 -1.38 2.50
C ASN A 10 -2.65 -0.29 3.54
N VAL A 11 -3.00 -0.67 4.78
CA VAL A 11 -3.14 0.28 5.90
C VAL A 11 -1.79 0.54 6.59
N ALA A 12 -0.82 -0.37 6.48
CA ALA A 12 0.47 -0.28 7.19
C ALA A 12 1.43 0.85 6.75
N ARG A 13 1.20 1.51 5.60
CA ARG A 13 1.91 2.75 5.23
C ARG A 13 1.14 3.96 5.73
N TYR A 14 -0.17 3.99 5.44
CA TYR A 14 -1.11 5.00 5.90
C TYR A 14 -1.08 5.18 7.42
N ALA A 15 -1.26 4.12 8.21
CA ALA A 15 -1.23 4.13 9.68
C ALA A 15 0.17 4.25 10.28
N ARG A 16 1.23 4.20 9.46
CA ARG A 16 2.61 4.48 9.89
C ARG A 16 2.93 5.95 9.71
N GLU A 17 2.51 6.55 8.60
CA GLU A 17 2.63 8.00 8.38
C GLU A 17 1.61 8.81 9.20
N VAL A 18 0.39 8.30 9.41
CA VAL A 18 -0.64 8.93 10.25
C VAL A 18 -0.28 8.87 11.74
N SER A 19 0.59 7.95 12.17
CA SER A 19 0.94 7.74 13.58
C SER A 19 2.42 7.94 13.92
N ALA A 20 3.32 7.96 12.94
CA ALA A 20 4.76 8.10 13.11
C ALA A 20 5.36 9.05 12.05
N HIS A 21 5.41 10.34 12.39
CA HIS A 21 6.41 11.24 11.86
C HIS A 21 7.32 11.73 13.00
N PRO A 22 8.41 11.02 13.31
CA PRO A 22 9.50 11.54 14.13
C PRO A 22 10.50 12.43 13.34
N SER A 23 10.16 12.90 12.13
CA SER A 23 11.07 13.72 11.30
C SER A 23 10.39 15.02 10.81
N CYS A 24 9.87 15.82 11.73
CA CYS A 24 9.42 17.20 11.46
C CYS A 24 10.30 18.25 12.16
N ASP A 25 11.48 17.87 12.66
CA ASP A 25 12.40 18.81 13.31
C ASP A 25 13.47 19.41 12.37
N GLU A 26 13.65 18.90 11.14
CA GLU A 26 14.69 19.39 10.20
C GLU A 26 14.21 20.39 9.13
N TYR A 27 12.92 20.74 9.07
CA TYR A 27 12.40 21.71 8.07
C TYR A 27 11.73 22.93 8.71
N LYS A 28 12.22 23.39 9.88
CA LYS A 28 11.70 24.56 10.60
C LYS A 28 11.87 25.90 9.85
N HIS A 29 12.66 25.95 8.78
CA HIS A 29 12.96 27.18 8.03
C HIS A 29 12.20 27.37 6.72
N LEU A 30 11.40 26.40 6.27
CA LEU A 30 10.60 26.51 5.05
C LEU A 30 9.11 26.48 5.42
N GLU A 31 8.48 27.65 5.44
CA GLU A 31 7.03 27.85 5.67
C GLU A 31 6.16 27.27 4.52
N ILE A 32 6.54 26.13 3.93
CA ILE A 32 5.88 25.55 2.75
C ILE A 32 5.34 24.14 3.02
N VAL A 33 5.57 23.54 4.19
CA VAL A 33 4.96 22.24 4.53
C VAL A 33 4.21 22.32 5.86
N ASN A 34 3.05 22.95 5.83
CA ASN A 34 2.02 22.68 6.82
C ASN A 34 1.60 21.22 6.66
N CYS A 35 2.15 20.32 7.47
CA CYS A 35 1.72 18.92 7.53
C CYS A 35 0.33 18.87 8.20
N PRO A 36 -0.76 18.55 7.47
CA PRO A 36 -2.13 18.69 7.97
C PRO A 36 -2.55 17.58 8.93
N THR A 37 -1.71 16.55 9.13
CA THR A 37 -2.08 15.32 9.85
C THR A 37 -1.75 15.34 11.35
N ARG A 38 -1.01 16.34 11.85
CA ARG A 38 -0.67 16.43 13.30
C ARG A 38 -1.88 16.77 14.19
N SER A 39 -2.93 17.39 13.66
CA SER A 39 -4.01 17.96 14.47
C SER A 39 -5.35 17.22 14.43
N LEU A 40 -5.49 16.15 13.62
CA LEU A 40 -6.81 15.54 13.41
C LEU A 40 -7.12 14.37 14.35
N LEU A 41 -6.11 13.88 15.05
CA LEU A 41 -6.27 12.85 16.06
C LEU A 41 -5.40 13.25 17.25
N SER A 42 -5.98 13.94 18.22
CA SER A 42 -5.37 14.17 19.54
C SER A 42 -5.34 12.86 20.33
N ARG A 43 -4.73 11.82 19.76
CA ARG A 43 -4.57 10.53 20.40
C ARG A 43 -3.14 10.39 20.87
N ASP A 44 -3.03 10.11 22.17
CA ASP A 44 -1.78 9.68 22.78
C ASP A 44 -1.35 8.37 22.11
N ILE A 45 -0.16 8.37 21.51
CA ILE A 45 0.41 7.23 20.79
C ILE A 45 0.67 6.04 21.74
N ASP A 46 0.59 6.30 23.05
CA ASP A 46 0.91 5.38 24.13
C ASP A 46 -0.28 4.53 24.63
N LYS A 47 -1.52 4.86 24.23
CA LYS A 47 -2.73 4.10 24.60
C LYS A 47 -2.76 2.73 23.91
N ARG A 48 -3.24 1.70 24.62
CA ARG A 48 -3.36 0.34 24.06
C ARG A 48 -4.58 0.26 23.15
N ALA A 49 -4.52 -0.57 22.10
CA ALA A 49 -5.62 -0.71 21.13
C ALA A 49 -6.96 -1.19 21.74
N GLY A 50 -6.93 -1.83 22.91
CA GLY A 50 -8.12 -2.25 23.65
C GLY A 50 -8.71 -1.17 24.58
N GLU A 51 -8.04 -0.03 24.74
CA GLU A 51 -8.50 1.11 25.57
C GLU A 51 -9.20 2.18 24.72
N LEU A 52 -9.31 1.95 23.41
CA LEU A 52 -10.04 2.84 22.51
C LEU A 52 -11.53 2.81 22.84
N SER A 53 -12.13 3.98 23.04
CA SER A 53 -13.59 4.07 23.06
C SER A 53 -14.17 3.93 21.66
N ASP A 54 -15.42 3.47 21.58
CA ASP A 54 -16.11 3.24 20.32
C ASP A 54 -16.24 4.52 19.47
N GLU A 55 -16.44 5.67 20.12
CA GLU A 55 -16.48 6.97 19.42
C GLU A 55 -15.18 7.28 18.68
N GLU A 56 -14.05 6.93 19.27
CA GLU A 56 -12.78 7.18 18.64
C GLU A 56 -12.48 6.14 17.54
N MET A 57 -13.01 4.92 17.66
CA MET A 57 -12.96 3.90 16.60
C MET A 57 -13.72 4.39 15.36
N GLU A 58 -14.91 4.94 15.54
CA GLU A 58 -15.72 5.50 14.45
C GLU A 58 -15.04 6.69 13.77
N LYS A 59 -14.37 7.56 14.54
CA LYS A 59 -13.56 8.64 13.96
C LYS A 59 -12.44 8.09 13.07
N LEU A 60 -11.78 6.99 13.46
CA LEU A 60 -10.75 6.35 12.63
C LEU A 60 -11.31 5.76 11.35
N THR A 61 -12.42 5.04 11.43
CA THR A 61 -13.04 4.43 10.25
C THR A 61 -13.47 5.50 9.26
N ASN A 62 -14.05 6.60 9.75
CA ASN A 62 -14.43 7.75 8.92
C ASN A 62 -13.23 8.40 8.22
N ILE A 63 -12.11 8.59 8.93
CA ILE A 63 -10.86 9.12 8.35
C ILE A 63 -10.31 8.17 7.28
N MET A 64 -10.38 6.86 7.49
CA MET A 64 -9.90 5.87 6.51
C MET A 64 -10.77 5.80 5.26
N LEU A 65 -12.09 5.95 5.41
CA LEU A 65 -13.03 5.89 4.29
C LEU A 65 -13.00 7.14 3.43
N ASN A 66 -12.94 8.33 4.05
CA ASN A 66 -13.02 9.62 3.36
C ASN A 66 -11.87 10.56 3.71
N PRO A 67 -10.61 10.20 3.38
CA PRO A 67 -9.45 10.99 3.78
C PRO A 67 -9.37 12.37 3.09
N ALA A 68 -10.07 12.57 1.96
CA ALA A 68 -10.13 13.87 1.26
C ALA A 68 -10.80 14.97 2.10
N SER A 69 -11.82 14.61 2.89
CA SER A 69 -12.54 15.56 3.77
C SER A 69 -11.65 16.07 4.91
N PHE A 70 -10.58 15.34 5.23
CA PHE A 70 -9.66 15.59 6.33
C PHE A 70 -8.38 16.31 5.89
N LYS A 71 -8.42 17.05 4.77
CA LYS A 71 -7.29 17.85 4.26
C LYS A 71 -5.99 17.04 4.02
N ILE A 72 -6.11 15.75 3.71
CA ILE A 72 -4.96 14.93 3.32
C ILE A 72 -4.60 15.25 1.86
N PRO A 73 -3.32 15.45 1.53
CA PRO A 73 -2.91 15.78 0.17
C PRO A 73 -3.07 14.59 -0.79
N ASP A 74 -3.41 14.90 -2.05
CA ASP A 74 -3.73 13.91 -3.08
C ASP A 74 -2.62 12.87 -3.33
N TRP A 75 -1.35 13.27 -3.19
CA TRP A 75 -0.20 12.40 -3.41
C TRP A 75 -0.13 11.22 -2.41
N PHE A 76 -0.87 11.28 -1.31
CA PHE A 76 -0.90 10.25 -0.27
C PHE A 76 -1.88 9.11 -0.57
N PHE A 77 -2.84 9.32 -1.48
CA PHE A 77 -3.83 8.29 -1.80
C PHE A 77 -3.22 7.09 -2.54
N ASN A 78 -3.65 5.88 -2.17
CA ASN A 78 -3.20 4.63 -2.78
C ASN A 78 -3.58 4.50 -4.26
N ARG A 79 -4.72 5.08 -4.69
CA ARG A 79 -5.21 5.06 -6.07
C ARG A 79 -5.53 6.47 -6.53
N GLN A 80 -4.57 7.11 -7.19
CA GLN A 80 -4.73 8.42 -7.81
C GLN A 80 -5.24 8.29 -9.24
N LYS A 81 -6.06 9.26 -9.66
CA LYS A 81 -6.60 9.42 -11.02
C LYS A 81 -7.13 8.09 -11.58
N ASP A 82 -8.21 7.58 -10.98
CA ASP A 82 -8.80 6.34 -11.47
C ASP A 82 -9.25 6.48 -12.94
N ILE A 83 -9.06 5.44 -13.74
CA ILE A 83 -9.30 5.48 -15.20
C ILE A 83 -10.80 5.59 -15.52
N LYS A 84 -11.66 5.07 -14.63
CA LYS A 84 -13.12 5.12 -14.79
C LYS A 84 -13.68 6.48 -14.34
N ASP A 85 -13.37 6.87 -13.12
CA ASP A 85 -14.03 8.01 -12.45
C ASP A 85 -13.18 9.30 -12.42
N GLY A 86 -11.89 9.23 -12.75
CA GLY A 86 -10.95 10.36 -12.73
C GLY A 86 -10.57 10.87 -11.33
N LYS A 87 -11.26 10.41 -10.28
CA LYS A 87 -11.05 10.85 -8.89
C LYS A 87 -9.88 10.13 -8.22
N ASN A 88 -9.31 10.78 -7.22
CA ASN A 88 -8.35 10.15 -6.31
C ASN A 88 -9.11 9.50 -5.15
N SER A 89 -8.77 8.27 -4.81
CA SER A 89 -9.47 7.52 -3.77
C SER A 89 -8.53 6.63 -2.96
N GLN A 90 -8.90 6.43 -1.70
CA GLN A 90 -8.27 5.44 -0.84
C GLN A 90 -9.11 4.16 -0.86
N VAL A 91 -8.56 3.09 -1.43
CA VAL A 91 -9.25 1.80 -1.53
C VAL A 91 -8.77 0.87 -0.41
N LEU A 92 -9.72 0.29 0.33
CA LEU A 92 -9.45 -0.57 1.47
C LEU A 92 -9.71 -2.06 1.17
N SER A 93 -8.98 -2.92 1.90
CA SER A 93 -9.23 -4.36 2.07
C SER A 93 -9.66 -5.12 0.80
N THR A 94 -10.91 -5.59 0.75
CA THR A 94 -11.48 -6.44 -0.32
C THR A 94 -11.65 -5.67 -1.63
N ASN A 95 -12.07 -4.41 -1.54
CA ASN A 95 -12.24 -3.54 -2.72
C ASN A 95 -10.92 -3.37 -3.48
N LEU A 96 -9.79 -3.39 -2.79
CA LEU A 96 -8.48 -3.29 -3.42
C LEU A 96 -8.17 -4.52 -4.28
N GLU A 97 -8.61 -5.70 -3.86
CA GLU A 97 -8.44 -6.91 -4.65
C GLU A 97 -9.32 -6.92 -5.90
N SER A 98 -10.59 -6.57 -5.74
CA SER A 98 -11.53 -6.47 -6.87
C SER A 98 -11.03 -5.47 -7.91
N LYS A 99 -10.57 -4.29 -7.46
CA LYS A 99 -9.98 -3.27 -8.34
C LYS A 99 -8.73 -3.76 -9.07
N ASN A 100 -7.84 -4.51 -8.40
CA ASN A 100 -6.67 -5.10 -9.07
C ASN A 100 -7.07 -6.17 -10.11
N ARG A 101 -8.10 -6.97 -9.82
CA ARG A 101 -8.62 -7.97 -10.77
C ARG A 101 -9.15 -7.29 -12.04
N ASP A 102 -9.98 -6.26 -11.89
CA ASP A 102 -10.47 -5.43 -13.00
C ASP A 102 -9.32 -4.88 -13.86
N ASP A 103 -8.28 -4.35 -13.21
CA ASP A 103 -7.13 -3.77 -13.90
C ASP A 103 -6.33 -4.83 -14.68
N PHE A 104 -6.16 -6.05 -14.13
CA PHE A 104 -5.52 -7.15 -14.84
C PHE A 104 -6.36 -7.67 -16.01
N GLU A 105 -7.67 -7.83 -15.82
CA GLU A 105 -8.58 -8.28 -16.88
C GLU A 105 -8.64 -7.28 -18.04
N ARG A 106 -8.68 -5.97 -17.74
CA ARG A 106 -8.60 -4.92 -18.74
C ARG A 106 -7.33 -5.04 -19.57
N MET A 107 -6.17 -5.21 -18.94
CA MET A 107 -4.90 -5.37 -19.67
C MET A 107 -4.86 -6.63 -20.54
N LYS A 108 -5.48 -7.72 -20.07
CA LYS A 108 -5.60 -8.97 -20.86
C LYS A 108 -6.50 -8.78 -22.08
N LYS A 109 -7.65 -8.10 -21.93
CA LYS A 109 -8.58 -7.80 -23.03
C LYS A 109 -7.94 -6.95 -24.12
N ILE A 110 -7.17 -5.92 -23.74
CA ILE A 110 -6.45 -5.04 -24.70
C ILE A 110 -5.26 -5.76 -25.36
N ARG A 111 -4.81 -6.91 -24.81
CA ARG A 111 -3.59 -7.63 -25.25
C ARG A 111 -2.30 -6.84 -25.07
N LEU A 112 -2.21 -6.03 -24.02
CA LEU A 112 -0.99 -5.35 -23.63
C LEU A 112 0.10 -6.36 -23.24
N HIS A 113 1.36 -6.10 -23.57
CA HIS A 113 2.49 -6.97 -23.22
C HIS A 113 2.56 -7.28 -21.71
N ARG A 114 2.28 -6.29 -20.86
CA ARG A 114 2.14 -6.49 -19.40
C ARG A 114 1.00 -7.47 -19.05
N GLY A 115 -0.16 -7.34 -19.69
CA GLY A 115 -1.30 -8.24 -19.51
C GLY A 115 -1.01 -9.66 -19.95
N LEU A 116 -0.33 -9.84 -21.09
CA LEU A 116 0.10 -11.15 -21.60
C LEU A 116 1.09 -11.83 -20.64
N ARG A 117 2.07 -11.09 -20.11
CA ARG A 117 2.98 -11.64 -19.08
C ARG A 117 2.26 -12.06 -17.80
N HIS A 118 1.26 -11.28 -17.36
CA HIS A 118 0.42 -11.67 -16.23
C HIS A 118 -0.44 -12.91 -16.53
N TYR A 119 -0.89 -13.09 -17.78
CA TYR A 119 -1.60 -14.29 -18.20
C TYR A 119 -0.71 -15.55 -18.15
N TRP A 120 0.54 -15.44 -18.60
CA TRP A 120 1.52 -16.54 -18.52
C TRP A 120 2.18 -16.72 -17.15
N GLY A 121 1.86 -15.88 -16.16
CA GLY A 121 2.46 -15.96 -14.82
C GLY A 121 3.95 -15.58 -14.78
N LEU A 122 4.45 -14.83 -15.76
CA LEU A 122 5.83 -14.38 -15.85
C LEU A 122 6.05 -13.05 -15.11
N ARG A 123 7.30 -12.78 -14.76
CA ARG A 123 7.72 -11.50 -14.17
C ARG A 123 7.54 -10.36 -15.19
N VAL A 124 6.96 -9.25 -14.75
CA VAL A 124 6.48 -8.19 -15.67
C VAL A 124 7.48 -7.04 -15.85
N ARG A 125 8.23 -6.68 -14.81
CA ARG A 125 9.11 -5.50 -14.76
C ARG A 125 10.44 -5.62 -15.53
N GLY A 126 10.49 -6.47 -16.57
CA GLY A 126 11.69 -6.62 -17.41
C GLY A 126 12.86 -7.36 -16.75
N GLN A 127 12.60 -8.12 -15.69
CA GLN A 127 13.63 -8.94 -15.04
C GLN A 127 14.13 -10.05 -15.97
N HIS A 128 15.44 -10.32 -15.97
CA HIS A 128 16.02 -11.45 -16.70
C HIS A 128 15.60 -12.80 -16.10
N THR A 129 14.82 -13.58 -16.83
CA THR A 129 14.27 -14.88 -16.39
C THR A 129 15.11 -16.09 -16.79
N LYS A 130 16.28 -15.90 -17.42
CA LYS A 130 17.17 -16.99 -17.85
C LYS A 130 17.62 -17.86 -16.67
N THR A 131 18.09 -17.20 -15.60
CA THR A 131 18.63 -17.83 -14.39
C THR A 131 17.77 -17.59 -13.15
N THR A 132 17.07 -16.45 -13.07
CA THR A 132 16.31 -16.05 -11.86
C THR A 132 14.83 -16.38 -11.95
N GLY A 133 14.20 -16.70 -10.81
CA GLY A 133 12.75 -16.94 -10.72
C GLY A 133 12.30 -18.32 -11.18
N ARG A 134 13.22 -19.28 -11.27
CA ARG A 134 12.88 -20.70 -11.47
C ARG A 134 12.17 -21.23 -10.24
N LYS A 135 10.98 -21.80 -10.43
CA LYS A 135 10.23 -22.52 -9.39
C LYS A 135 10.47 -24.01 -9.61
N GLY A 136 11.01 -24.69 -8.60
CA GLY A 136 11.39 -26.10 -8.66
C GLY A 136 12.60 -26.39 -7.78
N ARG A 137 12.82 -27.67 -7.44
CA ARG A 137 13.95 -28.13 -6.63
C ARG A 137 15.23 -28.01 -7.44
N THR A 138 16.27 -27.37 -6.89
CA THR A 138 17.57 -27.26 -7.56
C THR A 138 18.16 -28.66 -7.75
N VAL A 139 18.41 -29.06 -9.00
CA VAL A 139 19.25 -30.23 -9.28
C VAL A 139 20.68 -29.86 -8.89
N GLY A 140 21.17 -30.39 -7.77
CA GLY A 140 22.57 -30.26 -7.39
C GLY A 140 23.47 -30.92 -8.43
N VAL A 141 24.61 -30.29 -8.73
CA VAL A 141 25.60 -30.85 -9.65
C VAL A 141 26.39 -31.93 -8.89
N SER A 142 26.20 -33.20 -9.24
CA SER A 142 27.07 -34.28 -8.77
C SER A 142 28.39 -34.23 -9.56
N LYS A 143 29.50 -33.92 -8.89
CA LYS A 143 30.83 -34.14 -9.47
C LYS A 143 31.09 -35.64 -9.53
N LYS A 144 31.60 -36.13 -10.66
CA LYS A 144 32.10 -37.50 -10.80
C LYS A 144 33.20 -37.71 -9.74
N LYS A 145 33.01 -38.65 -8.81
CA LYS A 145 34.09 -39.06 -7.89
C LYS A 145 35.25 -39.57 -8.77
N GLY A 146 36.42 -38.98 -8.60
CA GLY A 146 37.64 -39.45 -9.26
C GLY A 146 37.88 -40.91 -8.90
N CYS A 147 38.36 -41.68 -9.88
CA CYS A 147 38.80 -43.05 -9.69
C CYS A 147 39.94 -43.13 -8.67
#